data_AF-A0A819XJN2-F1
#
_entry.id   AF-A0A819XJN2-F1
#
_cell.length_a   1.000
_cell.length_b   1.000
_cell.length_c   1.000
_cell.angle_alpha   90.00
_cell.angle_beta   90.00
_cell.angle_gamma   90.00
#
_symmetry.space_group_name_H-M   'P 1'
#
loop_
_entity.id
_entity.type
_entity.pdbx_description
1 polymer ?
#
loop_
_entity_poly.entity_id
_entity_poly.type
_entity_poly.pdbx_seq_one_letter_code
_entity_poly.pdbx_strand_id
1 'polypeptide(L)'
;MSTILGIVGGLSTALQILILPIVKLVRRIYYYYCRRHKDNHHKTLITFHELQRSIQTINVYHEVRTTHLTENSQTRDEILLIQRQQIAARSYILFFILALIIIITFTSLNSQTHSMTISFPSESIFEQLQIDYLSSLSCPCSQIAIQYSKFLSINPIAYHQICSSYFISSDFIELLWGSESLNSYYWIVDMKILSTQFRLLASFCSLAKDIIKQKIEVFSSRELISIETLTRRNFQIQINSIIDHFMSQVPTDFRRIHNYIIEVFHANQLHNIFFTNWNLDPTTFNDNYIMSTHPILYNNSNSSCSCTTTSTCSRSILTYNNKREVLSGLVLGCLPIYGLHLSTFECLYNSTCLWKLFNLINSEYNISSSLNTSIYSRFMPISSVVVGTLIDELFIEAWKNESNYSNYFSICAPLTCRYTYTERNDFLYILATFLGLYGGLTIGLKFVIWYIIDISVTVQERFDFR
;
A
#
# COMPACT_ATOMS: atom_id res chain seq x y z
N MET A 1 16.95 -22.14 32.55
CA MET A 1 17.40 -23.40 33.19
C MET A 1 18.89 -23.67 32.90
N SER A 2 19.32 -23.73 31.63
CA SER A 2 20.74 -23.97 31.27
C SER A 2 21.72 -22.90 31.77
N THR A 3 21.34 -21.63 31.74
CA THR A 3 22.16 -20.51 32.23
C THR A 3 22.37 -20.53 33.75
N ILE A 4 21.35 -20.90 34.52
CA ILE A 4 21.41 -20.97 35.98
C ILE A 4 22.34 -22.11 36.43
N LEU A 5 22.22 -23.30 35.82
CA LEU A 5 23.11 -24.43 36.06
C LEU A 5 24.56 -24.11 35.67
N GLY A 6 24.76 -23.39 34.56
CA GLY A 6 26.08 -22.91 34.14
C GLY A 6 26.71 -21.93 35.14
N ILE A 7 25.94 -20.96 35.66
CA ILE A 7 26.42 -20.00 36.66
C ILE A 7 26.75 -20.69 37.98
N VAL A 8 25.92 -21.61 38.46
CA VAL A 8 26.18 -22.36 39.71
C VAL A 8 27.43 -23.24 39.57
N GLY A 9 27.59 -23.92 38.42
CA GLY A 9 28.80 -24.69 38.11
C GLY A 9 30.05 -23.83 37.99
N GLY A 10 29.97 -22.71 37.27
CA GLY A 10 31.05 -21.74 37.12
C GLY A 10 31.47 -21.09 38.43
N LEU A 11 30.51 -20.68 39.27
CA LEU A 11 30.77 -20.10 40.59
C LEU A 11 31.39 -21.12 41.54
N SER A 12 30.90 -22.37 41.54
CA SER A 12 31.45 -23.47 42.35
C SER A 12 32.90 -23.77 41.98
N THR A 13 33.20 -23.86 40.68
CA THR A 13 34.58 -24.10 40.21
C THR A 13 35.50 -22.91 40.47
N ALA A 14 35.03 -21.67 40.30
CA ALA A 14 35.77 -20.47 40.65
C ALA A 14 36.07 -20.41 42.15
N LEU A 15 35.10 -20.72 43.02
CA LEU A 15 35.30 -20.79 44.47
C LEU A 15 36.33 -21.88 44.85
N GLN A 16 36.23 -23.08 44.27
CA GLN A 16 37.17 -24.17 44.54
C GLN A 16 38.62 -23.79 44.18
N ILE A 17 38.81 -23.04 43.11
CA ILE A 17 40.14 -22.63 42.64
C ILE A 17 40.67 -21.41 43.42
N LEU A 18 39.81 -20.45 43.79
CA LEU A 18 40.20 -19.23 44.51
C LEU A 18 40.37 -19.44 46.03
N ILE A 19 39.69 -20.43 46.63
CA ILE A 19 39.80 -20.73 48.07
C ILE A 19 41.25 -21.07 48.47
N LEU A 20 41.96 -21.86 47.67
CA LEU A 20 43.35 -22.27 47.96
C LEU A 20 44.35 -21.10 48.05
N PRO A 21 44.41 -20.16 47.08
CA PRO A 21 45.27 -18.99 47.17
C PRO A 21 44.78 -17.99 48.23
N ILE A 22 43.47 -17.79 48.39
CA ILE A 22 42.92 -16.90 49.43
C ILE A 22 43.26 -17.42 50.83
N VAL A 23 43.10 -18.71 51.09
CA VAL A 23 43.47 -19.32 52.38
C VAL A 23 44.98 -19.24 52.63
N LYS A 24 45.82 -19.43 51.60
CA LYS A 24 47.28 -19.23 51.73
C LYS A 24 47.64 -17.77 51.98
N LEU A 25 46.95 -16.82 51.36
CA LEU A 25 47.18 -15.39 51.52
C LEU A 25 46.69 -14.90 52.89
N VAL A 26 45.53 -15.35 53.35
CA VAL A 26 45.02 -15.12 54.71
C VAL A 26 45.92 -15.77 55.75
N ARG A 27 46.43 -16.99 55.53
CA ARG A 27 47.45 -17.59 56.41
C ARG A 27 48.74 -16.78 56.43
N ARG A 28 49.21 -16.27 55.28
CA ARG A 28 50.39 -15.39 55.22
C ARG A 28 50.15 -14.07 55.94
N ILE A 29 48.99 -13.43 55.77
CA ILE A 29 48.61 -12.21 56.47
C ILE A 29 48.52 -12.49 57.97
N TYR A 30 47.89 -13.59 58.39
CA TYR A 30 47.80 -14.00 59.79
C TYR A 30 49.19 -14.26 60.40
N TYR A 31 50.06 -14.98 59.69
CA TYR A 31 51.44 -15.24 60.12
C TYR A 31 52.28 -13.95 60.16
N TYR A 32 52.05 -13.04 59.22
CA TYR A 32 52.70 -11.73 59.19
C TYR A 32 52.17 -10.82 60.32
N TYR A 33 50.88 -10.89 60.64
CA TYR A 33 50.25 -10.17 61.76
C TYR A 33 50.79 -10.67 63.11
N CYS A 34 50.92 -11.99 63.29
CA CYS A 34 51.57 -12.59 64.47
C CYS A 34 53.06 -12.24 64.57
N ARG A 35 53.77 -12.07 63.44
CA ARG A 35 55.19 -11.68 63.44
C ARG A 35 55.40 -10.17 63.65
N ARG A 36 54.41 -9.34 63.30
CA ARG A 36 54.44 -7.87 63.41
C ARG A 36 54.20 -7.33 64.82
N HIS A 37 53.81 -8.18 65.77
CA HIS A 37 53.71 -7.79 67.19
C HIS A 37 55.05 -7.81 67.94
N LYS A 38 56.18 -8.03 67.24
CA LYS A 38 57.51 -8.09 67.87
C LYS A 38 58.59 -7.16 67.32
N ASP A 39 58.37 -6.33 66.29
CA ASP A 39 59.31 -5.26 65.94
C ASP A 39 58.64 -4.14 65.11
N ASN A 40 59.02 -2.90 65.43
CA ASN A 40 58.43 -1.66 64.92
C ASN A 40 59.03 -1.19 63.58
N HIS A 41 58.19 -0.43 62.83
CA HIS A 41 58.49 0.42 61.68
C HIS A 41 59.05 -0.21 60.38
N HIS A 42 58.19 -0.37 59.36
CA HIS A 42 58.31 0.39 58.09
C HIS A 42 57.06 0.29 57.19
N LYS A 43 56.86 1.32 56.36
CA LYS A 43 55.78 1.45 55.35
C LYS A 43 55.92 0.38 54.25
N THR A 44 54.81 -0.11 53.72
CA THR A 44 54.81 -0.90 52.47
C THR A 44 53.74 -0.38 51.53
N LEU A 45 54.19 0.32 50.49
CA LEU A 45 53.51 0.47 49.22
C LEU A 45 53.79 -0.83 48.45
N ILE A 46 52.75 -1.61 48.12
CA ILE A 46 52.90 -2.87 47.37
C ILE A 46 53.27 -2.50 45.93
N THR A 47 54.53 -2.69 45.57
CA THR A 47 55.03 -2.48 44.20
C THR A 47 54.71 -3.70 43.33
N PHE A 48 54.31 -3.42 42.09
CA PHE A 48 53.92 -4.37 41.03
C PHE A 48 54.89 -5.57 40.85
N HIS A 49 56.15 -5.39 41.24
CA HIS A 49 57.21 -6.40 41.18
C HIS A 49 56.99 -7.60 42.13
N GLU A 50 56.34 -7.43 43.28
CA GLU A 50 56.02 -8.54 44.20
C GLU A 50 54.84 -9.38 43.71
N LEU A 51 53.92 -8.75 42.98
CA LEU A 51 52.80 -9.42 42.34
C LEU A 51 53.29 -10.27 41.15
N GLN A 52 54.28 -9.75 40.41
CA GLN A 52 54.94 -10.46 39.30
C GLN A 52 55.71 -11.72 39.77
N ARG A 53 56.39 -11.68 40.93
CA ARG A 53 57.01 -12.89 41.53
C ARG A 53 55.98 -13.89 42.04
N SER A 54 54.83 -13.42 42.55
CA SER A 54 53.76 -14.30 43.01
C SER A 54 53.12 -15.06 41.85
N ILE A 55 52.95 -14.42 40.68
CA ILE A 55 52.44 -15.09 39.46
C ILE A 55 53.45 -16.13 38.94
N GLN A 56 54.77 -15.90 39.09
CA GLN A 56 55.81 -16.86 38.66
C GLN A 56 55.83 -18.18 39.43
N THR A 57 55.14 -18.29 40.57
CA THR A 57 55.11 -19.50 41.41
C THR A 57 53.76 -20.22 41.42
N ILE A 58 52.79 -19.76 40.61
CA ILE A 58 51.48 -20.40 40.50
C ILE A 58 51.60 -21.61 39.58
N ASN A 59 51.67 -22.79 40.18
CA ASN A 59 51.66 -24.06 39.47
C ASN A 59 50.24 -24.64 39.52
N VAL A 60 49.53 -24.62 38.39
CA VAL A 60 48.10 -25.01 38.29
C VAL A 60 47.92 -26.54 38.27
N TYR A 61 48.99 -27.27 37.93
CA TYR A 61 49.05 -28.73 37.93
C TYR A 61 49.92 -29.19 39.11
N HIS A 62 49.32 -29.34 40.29
CA HIS A 62 50.01 -29.98 41.40
C HIS A 62 49.39 -31.36 41.62
N GLU A 63 50.00 -32.39 41.04
CA GLU A 63 49.68 -33.78 41.37
C GLU A 63 50.32 -34.12 42.72
N VAL A 64 49.50 -34.47 43.71
CA VAL A 64 49.98 -34.95 45.01
C VAL A 64 50.33 -36.42 44.86
N ARG A 65 51.62 -36.77 44.92
CA ARG A 65 52.03 -38.18 45.05
C ARG A 65 52.70 -38.38 46.40
N THR A 66 51.95 -38.95 47.35
CA THR A 66 52.51 -39.70 48.47
C THR A 66 52.85 -41.10 47.98
N THR A 67 54.12 -41.47 47.91
CA THR A 67 54.69 -42.74 48.43
C THR A 67 56.19 -42.83 48.13
N HIS A 68 56.89 -43.36 49.13
CA HIS A 68 58.33 -43.54 49.36
C HIS A 68 59.17 -44.29 48.29
N LEU A 69 60.49 -43.96 48.27
CA LEU A 69 61.71 -44.73 47.83
C LEU A 69 61.97 -44.78 46.31
N THR A 70 63.19 -44.64 45.72
CA THR A 70 64.63 -44.71 46.14
C THR A 70 65.52 -43.85 45.22
N GLU A 71 66.69 -43.44 45.73
CA GLU A 71 67.68 -42.50 45.17
C GLU A 71 68.42 -42.87 43.85
N ASN A 72 68.82 -41.79 43.15
CA ASN A 72 69.98 -41.62 42.25
C ASN A 72 69.85 -41.59 40.71
N SER A 73 68.66 -41.63 40.11
CA SER A 73 68.46 -41.18 38.70
C SER A 73 67.50 -39.99 38.54
N GLN A 74 66.94 -39.49 39.64
CA GLN A 74 65.69 -38.74 39.67
C GLN A 74 65.79 -37.22 39.50
N THR A 75 66.99 -36.63 39.63
CA THR A 75 67.14 -35.16 39.63
C THR A 75 66.90 -34.51 38.27
N ARG A 76 67.15 -35.20 37.16
CA ARG A 76 66.93 -34.64 35.80
C ARG A 76 65.46 -34.65 35.40
N ASP A 77 64.77 -35.76 35.67
CA ASP A 77 63.35 -35.93 35.36
C ASP A 77 62.46 -35.01 36.20
N GLU A 78 62.80 -34.79 37.48
CA GLU A 78 62.08 -33.84 38.35
C GLU A 78 62.23 -32.38 37.89
N ILE A 79 63.44 -31.97 37.48
CA ILE A 79 63.67 -30.61 36.96
C ILE A 79 62.92 -30.39 35.64
N LEU A 80 62.90 -31.39 34.77
CA LEU A 80 62.22 -31.33 33.47
C LEU A 80 60.68 -31.32 33.64
N LEU A 81 60.15 -32.07 34.61
CA LEU A 81 58.74 -32.03 35.00
C LEU A 81 58.32 -30.64 35.54
N ILE A 82 59.14 -30.04 36.40
CA ILE A 82 58.88 -28.69 36.94
C ILE A 82 58.89 -27.65 35.82
N GLN A 83 59.79 -27.76 34.84
CA GLN A 83 59.81 -26.87 33.66
C GLN A 83 58.58 -27.05 32.76
N ARG A 84 58.16 -28.30 32.49
CA ARG A 84 56.92 -28.60 31.74
C ARG A 84 55.70 -28.00 32.43
N GLN A 85 55.61 -28.14 33.75
CA GLN A 85 54.53 -27.59 34.56
C GLN A 85 54.50 -26.04 34.55
N GLN A 86 55.67 -25.38 34.59
CA GLN A 86 55.76 -23.92 34.49
C GLN A 86 55.38 -23.38 33.11
N ILE A 87 55.77 -24.09 32.04
CA ILE A 87 55.40 -23.74 30.66
C ILE A 87 53.89 -23.92 30.46
N ALA A 88 53.32 -25.02 30.97
CA ALA A 88 51.88 -25.30 30.95
C ALA A 88 51.05 -24.26 31.71
N ALA A 89 51.53 -23.80 32.87
CA ALA A 89 50.85 -22.77 33.64
C ALA A 89 50.87 -21.41 32.93
N ARG A 90 51.98 -21.05 32.28
CA ARG A 90 52.11 -19.77 31.54
C ARG A 90 51.28 -19.75 30.25
N SER A 91 51.30 -20.84 29.49
CA SER A 91 50.46 -20.97 28.29
C SER A 91 48.98 -20.97 28.66
N TYR A 92 48.60 -21.65 29.75
CA TYR A 92 47.24 -21.62 30.29
C TYR A 92 46.75 -20.21 30.60
N ILE A 93 47.53 -19.43 31.35
CA ILE A 93 47.14 -18.06 31.71
C ILE A 93 46.98 -17.20 30.45
N LEU A 94 47.89 -17.30 29.48
CA LEU A 94 47.83 -16.51 28.25
C LEU A 94 46.60 -16.86 27.39
N PHE A 95 46.36 -18.14 27.12
CA PHE A 95 45.19 -18.57 26.34
C PHE A 95 43.87 -18.30 27.06
N PHE A 96 43.87 -18.41 28.38
CA PHE A 96 42.69 -18.09 29.19
C PHE A 96 42.33 -16.61 29.09
N ILE A 97 43.31 -15.70 29.25
CA ILE A 97 43.08 -14.25 29.09
C ILE A 97 42.60 -13.93 27.66
N LEU A 98 43.21 -14.54 26.64
CA LEU A 98 42.87 -14.30 25.24
C LEU A 98 41.43 -14.76 24.93
N ALA A 99 41.03 -15.94 25.43
CA ALA A 99 39.66 -16.43 25.34
C ALA A 99 38.66 -15.52 26.06
N LEU A 100 39.02 -15.00 27.25
CA LEU A 100 38.16 -14.05 27.97
C LEU A 100 37.95 -12.75 27.19
N ILE A 101 39.01 -12.19 26.60
CA ILE A 101 38.90 -10.98 25.78
C ILE A 101 37.96 -11.24 24.59
N ILE A 102 38.10 -12.37 23.91
CA ILE A 102 37.24 -12.75 22.77
C ILE A 102 35.77 -12.89 23.21
N ILE A 103 35.50 -13.55 24.33
CA ILE A 103 34.12 -13.74 24.83
C ILE A 103 33.50 -12.38 25.22
N ILE A 104 34.25 -11.51 25.88
CA ILE A 104 33.77 -10.19 26.31
C ILE A 104 33.50 -9.30 25.09
N THR A 105 34.40 -9.26 24.10
CA THR A 105 34.18 -8.46 22.88
C THR A 105 33.01 -8.99 22.08
N PHE A 106 32.91 -10.31 21.89
CA PHE A 106 31.80 -10.93 21.18
C PHE A 106 30.44 -10.68 21.84
N THR A 107 30.36 -10.85 23.17
CA THR A 107 29.11 -10.61 23.92
C THR A 107 28.74 -9.13 24.02
N SER A 108 29.73 -8.22 24.00
CA SER A 108 29.49 -6.77 23.98
C SER A 108 29.00 -6.26 22.62
N LEU A 109 29.48 -6.87 21.53
CA LEU A 109 29.12 -6.48 20.16
C LEU A 109 27.76 -7.04 19.71
N ASN A 110 27.32 -8.18 20.26
CA ASN A 110 26.03 -8.75 19.92
C ASN A 110 24.88 -8.05 20.65
N SER A 111 23.80 -7.76 19.92
CA SER A 111 22.54 -7.27 20.46
C SER A 111 21.52 -8.39 20.64
N GLN A 112 20.57 -8.19 21.55
CA GLN A 112 19.41 -9.07 21.71
C GLN A 112 18.17 -8.38 21.17
N THR A 113 17.29 -9.18 20.56
CA THR A 113 15.99 -8.72 20.08
C THR A 113 14.93 -9.07 21.11
N HIS A 114 14.27 -8.05 21.66
CA HIS A 114 13.15 -8.21 22.57
C HIS A 114 11.83 -8.03 21.82
N SER A 115 10.80 -8.78 22.20
CA SER A 115 9.44 -8.64 21.67
C SER A 115 8.52 -8.10 22.75
N MET A 116 7.85 -7.00 22.46
CA MET A 116 6.84 -6.39 23.32
C MET A 116 5.45 -6.61 22.74
N THR A 117 4.45 -6.73 23.61
CA THR A 117 3.05 -6.89 23.20
C THR A 117 2.19 -5.90 23.98
N ILE A 118 1.40 -5.11 23.27
CA ILE A 118 0.45 -4.15 23.82
C ILE A 118 -0.95 -4.65 23.50
N SER A 119 -1.84 -4.64 24.49
CA SER A 119 -3.26 -5.00 24.31
C SER A 119 -4.10 -3.76 24.10
N PHE A 120 -5.10 -3.86 23.20
CA PHE A 120 -6.08 -2.80 22.90
C PHE A 120 -5.46 -1.40 22.72
N PRO A 121 -4.54 -1.21 21.77
CA PRO A 121 -3.94 0.09 21.52
C PRO A 121 -4.98 1.09 21.01
N SER A 122 -4.90 2.32 21.49
CA SER A 122 -5.67 3.44 20.93
C SER A 122 -5.10 3.89 19.59
N GLU A 123 -5.88 4.65 18.82
CA GLU A 123 -5.46 5.18 17.51
C GLU A 123 -4.12 5.93 17.59
N SER A 124 -3.96 6.79 18.61
CA SER A 124 -2.73 7.55 18.81
C SER A 124 -1.52 6.69 19.19
N ILE A 125 -1.72 5.67 20.03
CA ILE A 125 -0.66 4.73 20.41
C ILE A 125 -0.20 3.94 19.18
N PHE A 126 -1.15 3.46 18.37
CA PHE A 126 -0.82 2.75 17.14
C PHE A 126 -0.01 3.62 16.16
N GLU A 127 -0.45 4.85 15.90
CA GLU A 127 0.28 5.76 15.00
C GLU A 127 1.68 6.09 15.53
N GLN A 128 1.84 6.25 16.84
CA GLN A 128 3.15 6.46 17.44
C GLN A 128 4.05 5.23 17.30
N LEU A 129 3.54 4.03 17.63
CA LEU A 129 4.30 2.78 17.49
C LEU A 129 4.73 2.52 16.05
N GLN A 130 3.92 2.91 15.07
CA GLN A 130 4.27 2.77 13.66
C GLN A 130 5.46 3.67 13.27
N ILE A 131 5.56 4.86 13.86
CA ILE A 131 6.70 5.77 13.66
C ILE A 131 7.95 5.17 14.30
N ASP A 132 7.83 4.68 15.54
CA ASP A 132 8.97 4.21 16.32
C ASP A 132 9.48 2.83 15.87
N TYR A 133 8.59 1.96 15.38
CA TYR A 133 8.87 0.53 15.09
C TYR A 133 8.34 0.06 13.74
N LEU A 134 8.47 0.90 12.70
CA LEU A 134 7.94 0.67 11.35
C LEU A 134 8.21 -0.74 10.77
N SER A 135 9.41 -1.28 11.00
CA SER A 135 9.86 -2.54 10.37
C SER A 135 9.46 -3.81 11.12
N SER A 136 9.02 -3.71 12.37
CA SER A 136 8.74 -4.86 13.23
C SER A 136 7.35 -4.86 13.87
N LEU A 137 6.58 -3.77 13.73
CA LEU A 137 5.23 -3.67 14.26
C LEU A 137 4.25 -4.53 13.44
N SER A 138 3.50 -5.39 14.13
CA SER A 138 2.36 -6.14 13.59
C SER A 138 1.17 -5.96 14.54
N CYS A 139 0.05 -5.53 13.98
CA CYS A 139 -1.19 -5.15 14.63
C CYS A 139 -2.36 -5.71 13.83
N PRO A 140 -2.68 -7.01 13.98
CA PRO A 140 -3.78 -7.63 13.25
C PRO A 140 -5.12 -6.98 13.58
N CYS A 141 -5.93 -6.70 12.55
CA CYS A 141 -7.30 -6.25 12.73
C CYS A 141 -8.16 -7.37 13.35
N SER A 142 -9.04 -7.01 14.27
CA SER A 142 -10.09 -7.90 14.78
C SER A 142 -11.12 -8.23 13.70
N GLN A 143 -11.48 -7.25 12.87
CA GLN A 143 -12.35 -7.42 11.71
C GLN A 143 -11.56 -7.15 10.43
N ILE A 144 -11.28 -8.22 9.68
CA ILE A 144 -10.44 -8.18 8.47
C ILE A 144 -11.19 -7.58 7.28
N ALA A 145 -12.51 -7.75 7.21
CA ALA A 145 -13.35 -7.28 6.12
C ALA A 145 -14.32 -6.21 6.62
N ILE A 146 -14.17 -4.97 6.14
CA ILE A 146 -14.95 -3.81 6.60
C ILE A 146 -15.68 -3.19 5.42
N GLN A 147 -17.01 -3.14 5.48
CA GLN A 147 -17.83 -2.54 4.43
C GLN A 147 -17.54 -1.05 4.25
N TYR A 148 -17.43 -0.59 3.00
CA TYR A 148 -17.14 0.80 2.65
C TYR A 148 -18.16 1.77 3.26
N SER A 149 -19.44 1.39 3.27
CA SER A 149 -20.54 2.19 3.87
C SER A 149 -20.29 2.64 5.32
N LYS A 150 -19.39 1.98 6.06
CA LYS A 150 -19.08 2.32 7.46
C LYS A 150 -18.11 3.49 7.62
N PHE A 151 -17.26 3.74 6.62
CA PHE A 151 -16.18 4.73 6.73
C PHE A 151 -15.99 5.58 5.47
N LEU A 152 -16.71 5.31 4.39
CA LEU A 152 -16.60 5.98 3.10
C LEU A 152 -17.98 6.32 2.56
N SER A 153 -18.13 7.56 2.08
CA SER A 153 -19.33 8.05 1.39
C SER A 153 -18.92 8.69 0.07
N ILE A 154 -19.60 8.34 -1.02
CA ILE A 154 -19.38 8.91 -2.35
C ILE A 154 -20.75 9.23 -2.96
N ASN A 155 -20.94 10.48 -3.37
CA ASN A 155 -22.16 10.92 -4.07
C ASN A 155 -21.84 12.01 -5.09
N PRO A 156 -22.57 12.11 -6.22
CA PRO A 156 -22.47 13.27 -7.10
C PRO A 156 -22.99 14.53 -6.40
N ILE A 157 -22.26 15.64 -6.49
CA ILE A 157 -22.70 16.96 -5.99
C ILE A 157 -23.67 17.60 -6.97
N ALA A 158 -23.30 17.54 -8.25
CA ALA A 158 -23.98 18.24 -9.31
C ALA A 158 -23.92 17.42 -10.60
N TYR A 159 -25.05 17.46 -11.32
CA TYR A 159 -25.13 17.06 -12.72
C TYR A 159 -25.14 18.32 -13.58
N HIS A 160 -24.79 18.17 -14.85
CA HIS A 160 -24.80 19.26 -15.83
C HIS A 160 -26.19 19.90 -15.88
N GLN A 161 -26.24 21.23 -15.94
CA GLN A 161 -27.47 22.02 -15.78
C GLN A 161 -28.59 21.62 -16.76
N ILE A 162 -28.23 21.05 -17.91
CA ILE A 162 -29.19 20.50 -18.89
C ILE A 162 -30.15 19.48 -18.26
N CYS A 163 -29.65 18.64 -17.35
CA CYS A 163 -30.41 17.55 -16.71
C CYS A 163 -31.40 18.02 -15.62
N SER A 164 -31.49 19.33 -15.41
CA SER A 164 -32.49 20.01 -14.58
C SER A 164 -33.14 21.19 -15.31
N SER A 165 -32.88 21.33 -16.62
CA SER A 165 -33.37 22.47 -17.40
C SER A 165 -34.76 22.20 -17.96
N TYR A 166 -35.42 23.27 -18.42
CA TYR A 166 -36.69 23.16 -19.13
C TYR A 166 -36.59 22.32 -20.42
N PHE A 167 -35.41 22.24 -21.04
CA PHE A 167 -35.21 21.55 -22.33
C PHE A 167 -35.35 20.03 -22.26
N ILE A 168 -35.38 19.44 -21.05
CA ILE A 168 -35.65 18.00 -20.86
C ILE A 168 -37.06 17.74 -20.30
N SER A 169 -37.88 18.78 -20.16
CA SER A 169 -39.26 18.66 -19.66
C SER A 169 -40.18 18.04 -20.73
N SER A 170 -41.26 17.40 -20.28
CA SER A 170 -42.34 16.95 -21.16
C SER A 170 -42.87 18.09 -22.01
N ASP A 171 -43.07 19.27 -21.41
CA ASP A 171 -43.68 20.43 -22.05
C ASP A 171 -42.85 20.91 -23.25
N PHE A 172 -41.52 20.99 -23.10
CA PHE A 172 -40.63 21.35 -24.21
C PHE A 172 -40.61 20.29 -25.31
N ILE A 173 -40.57 19.00 -24.92
CA ILE A 173 -40.53 17.89 -25.86
C ILE A 173 -41.84 17.82 -26.68
N GLU A 174 -42.99 18.01 -26.03
CA GLU A 174 -44.31 18.05 -26.65
C GLU A 174 -44.48 19.30 -27.53
N LEU A 175 -43.96 20.45 -27.09
CA LEU A 175 -43.95 21.67 -27.88
C LEU A 175 -43.19 21.48 -29.21
N LEU A 176 -42.03 20.81 -29.18
CA LEU A 176 -41.28 20.47 -30.39
C LEU A 176 -41.97 19.38 -31.24
N TRP A 177 -42.72 18.48 -30.61
CA TRP A 177 -43.43 17.40 -31.32
C TRP A 177 -44.60 17.94 -32.14
N GLY A 178 -45.33 18.91 -31.58
CA GLY A 178 -46.51 19.50 -32.21
C GLY A 178 -47.63 18.48 -32.45
N SER A 179 -48.33 18.60 -33.58
CA SER A 179 -49.48 17.73 -33.90
C SER A 179 -49.07 16.27 -34.17
N GLU A 180 -49.94 15.31 -33.86
CA GLU A 180 -49.71 13.89 -34.13
C GLU A 180 -49.63 13.53 -35.62
N SER A 181 -50.08 14.42 -36.52
CA SER A 181 -50.04 14.16 -37.97
C SER A 181 -48.60 13.99 -38.48
N LEU A 182 -48.31 12.83 -39.07
CA LEU A 182 -47.06 12.59 -39.82
C LEU A 182 -47.19 12.95 -41.30
N ASN A 183 -48.41 13.31 -41.75
CA ASN A 183 -48.75 13.55 -43.15
C ASN A 183 -48.34 14.95 -43.65
N SER A 184 -47.28 15.49 -43.07
CA SER A 184 -47.02 16.93 -43.06
C SER A 184 -45.62 17.22 -43.57
N TYR A 185 -45.47 18.38 -44.22
CA TYR A 185 -44.28 18.91 -44.86
C TYR A 185 -42.94 18.57 -44.15
N TYR A 186 -41.86 18.39 -44.92
CA TYR A 186 -40.53 17.98 -44.45
C TYR A 186 -40.01 18.73 -43.21
N TRP A 187 -40.33 20.01 -43.04
CA TRP A 187 -39.92 20.80 -41.87
C TRP A 187 -40.57 20.34 -40.55
N ILE A 188 -41.78 19.78 -40.59
CA ILE A 188 -42.47 19.21 -39.42
C ILE A 188 -41.77 17.92 -38.96
N VAL A 189 -41.27 17.13 -39.92
CA VAL A 189 -40.49 15.93 -39.61
C VAL A 189 -39.19 16.29 -38.88
N ASP A 190 -38.51 17.35 -39.31
CA ASP A 190 -37.28 17.82 -38.65
C ASP A 190 -37.50 18.25 -37.19
N MET A 191 -38.62 18.91 -36.91
CA MET A 191 -39.01 19.26 -35.53
C MET A 191 -39.30 18.01 -34.69
N LYS A 192 -39.96 16.99 -35.26
CA LYS A 192 -40.20 15.70 -34.58
C LYS A 192 -38.92 14.91 -34.33
N ILE A 193 -37.95 14.95 -35.25
CA ILE A 193 -36.63 14.37 -35.04
C ILE A 193 -35.93 15.10 -33.88
N LEU A 194 -35.95 16.43 -33.85
CA LEU A 194 -35.37 17.22 -32.77
C LEU A 194 -36.05 16.94 -31.42
N SER A 195 -37.39 16.87 -31.39
CA SER A 195 -38.16 16.43 -30.21
C SER A 195 -37.69 15.05 -29.71
N THR A 196 -37.45 14.11 -30.64
CA THR A 196 -36.91 12.78 -30.30
C THR A 196 -35.51 12.85 -29.72
N GLN A 197 -34.65 13.76 -30.20
CA GLN A 197 -33.33 13.99 -29.61
C GLN A 197 -33.42 14.51 -28.18
N PHE A 198 -34.31 15.47 -27.89
CA PHE A 198 -34.52 15.97 -26.53
C PHE A 198 -35.15 14.93 -25.61
N ARG A 199 -36.03 14.07 -26.14
CA ARG A 199 -36.54 12.91 -25.41
C ARG A 199 -35.42 11.92 -25.06
N LEU A 200 -34.51 11.64 -25.99
CA LEU A 200 -33.33 10.81 -25.72
C LEU A 200 -32.43 11.46 -24.66
N LEU A 201 -32.20 12.78 -24.75
CA LEU A 201 -31.42 13.53 -23.78
C LEU A 201 -32.02 13.44 -22.36
N ALA A 202 -33.34 13.62 -22.23
CA ALA A 202 -34.05 13.45 -20.96
C ALA A 202 -33.87 12.03 -20.40
N SER A 203 -34.02 11.01 -21.25
CA SER A 203 -33.79 9.61 -20.88
C SER A 203 -32.34 9.35 -20.44
N PHE A 204 -31.35 9.92 -21.12
CA PHE A 204 -29.94 9.79 -20.72
C PHE A 204 -29.66 10.49 -19.38
N CYS A 205 -30.25 11.66 -19.13
CA CYS A 205 -30.16 12.33 -17.83
C CYS A 205 -30.76 11.48 -16.70
N SER A 206 -31.89 10.79 -16.93
CA SER A 206 -32.48 9.87 -15.95
C SER A 206 -31.59 8.64 -15.76
N LEU A 207 -31.20 8.00 -16.86
CA LEU A 207 -30.36 6.81 -16.85
C LEU A 207 -29.04 7.05 -16.14
N ALA A 208 -28.42 8.22 -16.31
CA ALA A 208 -27.20 8.59 -15.60
C ALA A 208 -27.40 8.61 -14.08
N LYS A 209 -28.52 9.16 -13.59
CA LYS A 209 -28.86 9.16 -12.16
C LYS A 209 -29.07 7.73 -11.64
N ASP A 210 -29.79 6.90 -12.39
CA ASP A 210 -30.09 5.52 -12.01
C ASP A 210 -28.82 4.64 -11.98
N ILE A 211 -27.96 4.75 -13.00
CA ILE A 211 -26.67 4.06 -13.06
C ILE A 211 -25.82 4.44 -11.85
N ILE A 212 -25.69 5.74 -11.57
CA ILE A 212 -24.85 6.22 -10.48
C ILE A 212 -25.39 5.75 -9.12
N LYS A 213 -26.70 5.83 -8.91
CA LYS A 213 -27.35 5.31 -7.71
C LYS A 213 -27.06 3.82 -7.52
N GLN A 214 -27.26 3.00 -8.54
CA GLN A 214 -26.99 1.56 -8.48
C GLN A 214 -25.52 1.25 -8.23
N LYS A 215 -24.61 1.97 -8.91
CA LYS A 215 -23.16 1.77 -8.77
C LYS A 215 -22.67 2.18 -7.38
N ILE A 216 -23.21 3.25 -6.80
CA ILE A 216 -22.91 3.66 -5.42
C ILE A 216 -23.41 2.62 -4.41
N GLU A 217 -24.61 2.06 -4.62
CA GLU A 217 -25.15 1.01 -3.74
C GLU A 217 -24.23 -0.23 -3.72
N VAL A 218 -23.87 -0.73 -4.91
CA VAL A 218 -22.93 -1.86 -5.05
C VAL A 218 -21.54 -1.52 -4.53
N PHE A 219 -21.08 -0.28 -4.71
CA PHE A 219 -19.79 0.16 -4.19
C PHE A 219 -19.79 0.20 -2.66
N SER A 220 -20.86 0.73 -2.05
CA SER A 220 -20.98 0.88 -0.59
C SER A 220 -21.07 -0.46 0.13
N SER A 221 -21.55 -1.51 -0.55
CA SER A 221 -21.60 -2.88 -0.03
C SER A 221 -20.29 -3.66 -0.15
N ARG A 222 -19.28 -3.14 -0.87
CA ARG A 222 -17.96 -3.77 -0.96
C ARG A 222 -17.19 -3.61 0.34
N GLU A 223 -16.22 -4.47 0.54
CA GLU A 223 -15.41 -4.53 1.77
C GLU A 223 -13.95 -4.21 1.50
N LEU A 224 -13.34 -3.45 2.40
CA LEU A 224 -11.90 -3.28 2.50
C LEU A 224 -11.34 -4.48 3.24
N ILE A 225 -10.41 -5.20 2.62
CA ILE A 225 -9.72 -6.34 3.22
C ILE A 225 -8.40 -5.86 3.81
N SER A 226 -8.27 -5.93 5.14
CA SER A 226 -7.10 -5.47 5.89
C SER A 226 -6.76 -6.49 6.97
N ILE A 227 -5.69 -7.26 6.75
CA ILE A 227 -5.21 -8.23 7.75
C ILE A 227 -4.53 -7.49 8.90
N GLU A 228 -3.70 -6.51 8.55
CA GLU A 228 -3.01 -5.62 9.47
C GLU A 228 -3.72 -4.28 9.53
N THR A 229 -3.61 -3.59 10.65
CA THR A 229 -4.17 -2.24 10.83
C THR A 229 -3.46 -1.27 9.88
N LEU A 230 -4.21 -0.56 9.04
CA LEU A 230 -3.63 0.47 8.17
C LEU A 230 -3.33 1.73 8.97
N THR A 231 -2.20 2.35 8.65
CA THR A 231 -1.88 3.71 9.08
C THR A 231 -2.81 4.71 8.41
N ARG A 232 -3.01 5.89 9.03
CA ARG A 232 -3.80 6.97 8.44
C ARG A 232 -3.36 7.31 7.02
N ARG A 233 -2.04 7.34 6.77
CA ARG A 233 -1.47 7.61 5.44
C ARG A 233 -1.81 6.49 4.44
N ASN A 234 -1.61 5.23 4.83
CA ASN A 234 -1.85 4.10 3.94
C ASN A 234 -3.35 3.95 3.65
N PHE A 235 -4.20 4.15 4.65
CA PHE A 235 -5.65 4.24 4.50
C PHE A 235 -6.01 5.31 3.48
N GLN A 236 -5.55 6.55 3.64
CA GLN A 236 -5.89 7.64 2.72
C GLN A 236 -5.47 7.34 1.27
N ILE A 237 -4.26 6.80 1.07
CA ILE A 237 -3.75 6.45 -0.26
C ILE A 237 -4.61 5.36 -0.90
N GLN A 238 -4.91 4.29 -0.17
CA GLN A 238 -5.73 3.20 -0.68
C GLN A 238 -7.16 3.67 -0.98
N ILE A 239 -7.78 4.42 -0.07
CA ILE A 239 -9.14 4.93 -0.25
C ILE A 239 -9.22 5.92 -1.41
N ASN A 240 -8.28 6.84 -1.55
CA ASN A 240 -8.23 7.74 -2.71
C ASN A 240 -8.12 6.95 -4.01
N SER A 241 -7.25 5.95 -4.08
CA SER A 241 -7.12 5.10 -5.26
C SER A 241 -8.41 4.34 -5.59
N ILE A 242 -9.11 3.82 -4.57
CA ILE A 242 -10.40 3.14 -4.73
C ILE A 242 -11.47 4.10 -5.24
N ILE A 243 -11.52 5.32 -4.69
CA ILE A 243 -12.44 6.37 -5.11
C ILE A 243 -12.17 6.78 -6.57
N ASP A 244 -10.93 7.07 -6.91
CA ASP A 244 -10.52 7.50 -8.26
C ASP A 244 -10.82 6.40 -9.29
N HIS A 245 -10.58 5.15 -8.93
CA HIS A 245 -10.95 4.01 -9.75
C HIS A 245 -12.47 3.94 -9.96
N PHE A 246 -13.27 4.10 -8.90
CA PHE A 246 -14.73 4.12 -9.03
C PHE A 246 -15.21 5.26 -9.94
N MET A 247 -14.74 6.49 -9.72
CA MET A 247 -15.15 7.68 -10.47
C MET A 247 -14.76 7.61 -11.94
N SER A 248 -13.67 6.94 -12.28
CA SER A 248 -13.21 6.77 -13.68
C SER A 248 -13.81 5.56 -14.39
N GLN A 249 -14.02 4.45 -13.67
CA GLN A 249 -14.56 3.22 -14.27
C GLN A 249 -16.04 3.32 -14.60
N VAL A 250 -16.86 3.99 -13.78
CA VAL A 250 -18.30 4.04 -14.01
C VAL A 250 -18.66 4.71 -15.35
N PRO A 251 -18.13 5.90 -15.70
CA PRO A 251 -18.32 6.48 -17.02
C PRO A 251 -17.71 5.62 -18.14
N THR A 252 -16.53 5.04 -17.91
CA THR A 252 -15.84 4.20 -18.90
C THR A 252 -16.64 2.96 -19.29
N ASP A 253 -17.19 2.26 -18.30
CA ASP A 253 -18.06 1.09 -18.51
C ASP A 253 -19.33 1.48 -19.26
N PHE A 254 -19.95 2.60 -18.90
CA PHE A 254 -21.12 3.12 -19.59
C PHE A 254 -20.81 3.45 -21.05
N ARG A 255 -19.77 4.25 -21.32
CA ARG A 255 -19.33 4.61 -22.68
C ARG A 255 -19.07 3.37 -23.54
N ARG A 256 -18.44 2.33 -23.00
CA ARG A 256 -18.21 1.08 -23.74
C ARG A 256 -19.53 0.42 -24.18
N ILE A 257 -20.51 0.34 -23.29
CA ILE A 257 -21.83 -0.25 -23.59
C ILE A 257 -22.59 0.65 -24.57
N HIS A 258 -22.56 1.97 -24.36
CA HIS A 258 -23.21 2.95 -25.22
C HIS A 258 -22.68 2.90 -26.66
N ASN A 259 -21.35 2.92 -26.83
CA ASN A 259 -20.70 2.81 -28.13
C ASN A 259 -21.01 1.47 -28.80
N TYR A 260 -20.99 0.37 -28.05
CA TYR A 260 -21.38 -0.93 -28.59
C TYR A 260 -22.81 -0.89 -29.16
N ILE A 261 -23.77 -0.30 -28.44
CA ILE A 261 -25.16 -0.17 -28.92
C ILE A 261 -25.19 0.70 -30.19
N ILE A 262 -24.52 1.86 -30.20
CA ILE A 262 -24.47 2.75 -31.37
C ILE A 262 -23.90 2.04 -32.61
N GLU A 263 -22.82 1.28 -32.45
CA GLU A 263 -22.18 0.54 -33.54
C GLU A 263 -23.04 -0.62 -34.03
N VAL A 264 -23.73 -1.34 -33.13
CA VAL A 264 -24.70 -2.38 -33.50
C VAL A 264 -25.84 -1.77 -34.33
N PHE A 265 -26.35 -0.60 -33.95
CA PHE A 265 -27.40 0.08 -34.72
C PHE A 265 -26.91 0.46 -36.13
N HIS A 266 -25.68 0.94 -36.25
CA HIS A 266 -25.08 1.31 -37.52
C HIS A 266 -24.83 0.08 -38.40
N ALA A 267 -24.19 -0.96 -37.86
CA ALA A 267 -23.85 -2.19 -38.59
C ALA A 267 -25.08 -2.92 -39.13
N ASN A 268 -26.18 -2.90 -38.37
CA ASN A 268 -27.44 -3.52 -38.79
C ASN A 268 -28.32 -2.60 -39.66
N GLN A 269 -27.91 -1.35 -39.90
CA GLN A 269 -28.66 -0.38 -40.70
C GLN A 269 -30.13 -0.28 -40.25
N LEU A 270 -30.36 -0.27 -38.93
CA LEU A 270 -31.70 -0.27 -38.37
C LEU A 270 -32.47 0.98 -38.81
N HIS A 271 -33.62 0.78 -39.45
CA HIS A 271 -34.44 1.87 -39.96
C HIS A 271 -35.19 2.53 -38.82
N ASN A 272 -35.35 3.85 -38.90
CA ASN A 272 -36.16 4.61 -37.97
C ASN A 272 -37.41 5.17 -38.67
N ILE A 273 -38.43 5.50 -37.89
CA ILE A 273 -39.73 5.98 -38.40
C ILE A 273 -39.65 7.27 -39.22
N PHE A 274 -38.58 8.05 -39.04
CA PHE A 274 -38.38 9.31 -39.77
C PHE A 274 -37.62 9.13 -41.08
N PHE A 275 -37.22 7.90 -41.42
CA PHE A 275 -36.43 7.60 -42.62
C PHE A 275 -35.25 8.56 -42.75
N THR A 276 -34.45 8.75 -41.70
CA THR A 276 -33.29 9.69 -41.74
C THR A 276 -31.98 9.01 -42.15
N ASN A 277 -31.93 7.67 -42.13
CA ASN A 277 -30.79 6.89 -42.59
C ASN A 277 -31.04 6.17 -43.92
N TRP A 278 -32.28 5.78 -44.19
CA TRP A 278 -32.65 4.99 -45.36
C TRP A 278 -34.03 5.36 -45.87
N ASN A 279 -34.18 5.49 -47.18
CA ASN A 279 -35.43 5.85 -47.84
C ASN A 279 -36.09 4.63 -48.49
N LEU A 280 -37.42 4.64 -48.52
CA LEU A 280 -38.24 3.62 -49.16
C LEU A 280 -39.11 4.30 -50.23
N ASP A 281 -38.81 4.04 -51.50
CA ASP A 281 -39.54 4.59 -52.63
C ASP A 281 -40.45 3.50 -53.23
N PRO A 282 -41.77 3.54 -52.94
CA PRO A 282 -42.71 2.68 -53.63
C PRO A 282 -42.85 3.18 -55.08
N THR A 283 -42.40 2.35 -56.02
CA THR A 283 -42.57 2.59 -57.46
C THR A 283 -43.62 1.65 -58.01
N THR A 284 -44.63 2.20 -58.69
CA THR A 284 -45.64 1.41 -59.41
C THR A 284 -45.16 1.20 -60.83
N PHE A 285 -44.94 -0.05 -61.23
CA PHE A 285 -44.60 -0.40 -62.61
C PHE A 285 -45.53 -1.54 -63.07
N ASN A 286 -46.41 -1.26 -64.03
CA ASN A 286 -47.35 -2.23 -64.61
C ASN A 286 -48.11 -3.08 -63.56
N ASP A 287 -48.85 -2.44 -62.65
CA ASP A 287 -49.64 -3.08 -61.58
C ASP A 287 -48.84 -3.89 -60.53
N ASN A 288 -47.51 -3.91 -60.62
CA ASN A 288 -46.62 -4.45 -59.60
C ASN A 288 -46.05 -3.34 -58.71
N TYR A 289 -46.07 -3.57 -57.40
CA TYR A 289 -45.44 -2.70 -56.41
C TYR A 289 -43.98 -3.12 -56.24
N ILE A 290 -43.05 -2.31 -56.76
CA ILE A 290 -41.62 -2.47 -56.52
C ILE A 290 -41.21 -1.43 -55.47
N MET A 291 -40.73 -1.90 -54.32
CA MET A 291 -40.17 -1.03 -53.29
C MET A 291 -38.67 -0.90 -53.53
N SER A 292 -38.27 0.25 -54.09
CA SER A 292 -36.85 0.60 -54.17
C SER A 292 -36.41 1.14 -52.82
N THR A 293 -35.22 0.76 -52.37
CA THR A 293 -34.68 1.27 -51.11
C THR A 293 -33.26 1.76 -51.34
N HIS A 294 -32.92 2.90 -50.77
CA HIS A 294 -31.60 3.49 -50.92
C HIS A 294 -31.21 4.26 -49.67
N PRO A 295 -29.91 4.36 -49.36
CA PRO A 295 -29.48 5.14 -48.21
C PRO A 295 -29.65 6.63 -48.45
N ILE A 296 -29.74 7.37 -47.35
CA ILE A 296 -29.79 8.82 -47.40
C ILE A 296 -28.40 9.40 -47.53
N LEU A 297 -28.30 10.39 -48.42
CA LEU A 297 -27.11 11.16 -48.69
C LEU A 297 -27.30 12.58 -48.16
N TYR A 298 -26.55 12.94 -47.13
CA TYR A 298 -26.45 14.32 -46.68
C TYR A 298 -25.41 15.05 -47.53
N ASN A 299 -25.89 15.79 -48.52
CA ASN A 299 -25.08 16.73 -49.26
C ASN A 299 -24.90 18.00 -48.43
N ASN A 300 -23.73 18.16 -47.82
CA ASN A 300 -23.24 19.48 -47.41
C ASN A 300 -22.18 19.90 -48.42
N SER A 301 -22.12 21.21 -48.71
CA SER A 301 -21.33 21.82 -49.79
C SER A 301 -19.97 21.13 -50.02
N ASN A 302 -19.87 20.43 -51.15
CA ASN A 302 -18.72 19.73 -51.77
C ASN A 302 -18.44 18.26 -51.42
N SER A 303 -19.15 17.62 -50.47
CA SER A 303 -19.06 16.16 -50.28
C SER A 303 -20.39 15.52 -49.90
N SER A 304 -20.70 14.36 -50.50
CA SER A 304 -21.86 13.55 -50.13
C SER A 304 -21.51 12.66 -48.95
N CYS A 305 -22.20 12.83 -47.83
CA CYS A 305 -22.08 11.95 -46.67
C CYS A 305 -23.19 10.89 -46.72
N SER A 306 -22.82 9.60 -46.77
CA SER A 306 -23.79 8.50 -46.82
C SER A 306 -23.99 7.86 -45.44
N CYS A 307 -25.25 7.73 -45.05
CA CYS A 307 -25.63 7.07 -43.80
C CYS A 307 -25.32 5.56 -43.75
N THR A 308 -24.99 4.94 -44.90
CA THR A 308 -24.51 3.55 -44.93
C THR A 308 -23.06 3.42 -44.50
N THR A 309 -22.24 4.40 -44.87
CA THR A 309 -20.78 4.33 -44.68
C THR A 309 -20.33 4.95 -43.37
N THR A 310 -21.07 5.94 -42.87
CA THR A 310 -20.65 6.75 -41.72
C THR A 310 -21.85 7.16 -40.86
N SER A 311 -21.78 6.90 -39.56
CA SER A 311 -22.78 7.33 -38.57
C SER A 311 -22.69 8.83 -38.24
N THR A 312 -21.60 9.49 -38.64
CA THR A 312 -21.29 10.89 -38.33
C THR A 312 -21.88 11.91 -39.30
N CYS A 313 -22.67 11.46 -40.30
CA CYS A 313 -23.32 12.40 -41.20
C CYS A 313 -24.32 13.25 -40.45
N SER A 314 -24.27 14.56 -40.68
CA SER A 314 -25.19 15.53 -40.10
C SER A 314 -25.65 16.55 -41.12
N ARG A 315 -26.81 17.16 -40.83
CA ARG A 315 -27.37 18.28 -41.59
C ARG A 315 -28.09 19.24 -40.66
N SER A 316 -28.31 20.46 -41.14
CA SER A 316 -29.15 21.44 -40.47
C SER A 316 -30.65 21.19 -40.72
N ILE A 317 -31.47 21.95 -40.01
CA ILE A 317 -32.94 21.83 -39.99
C ILE A 317 -33.56 22.51 -41.21
N LEU A 318 -34.65 21.94 -41.71
CA LEU A 318 -35.49 22.51 -42.76
C LEU A 318 -36.52 23.49 -42.18
N THR A 319 -36.65 24.63 -42.83
CA THR A 319 -37.68 25.65 -42.55
C THR A 319 -38.95 25.38 -43.36
N TYR A 320 -40.03 26.11 -43.04
CA TYR A 320 -41.30 26.06 -43.78
C TYR A 320 -41.15 26.26 -45.31
N ASN A 321 -40.12 26.98 -45.75
CA ASN A 321 -39.81 27.23 -47.16
C ASN A 321 -38.91 26.15 -47.79
N ASN A 322 -38.71 25.00 -47.14
CA ASN A 322 -37.74 23.96 -47.51
C ASN A 322 -36.29 24.49 -47.64
N LYS A 323 -35.99 25.63 -47.02
CA LYS A 323 -34.61 26.15 -46.91
C LYS A 323 -33.97 25.61 -45.64
N ARG A 324 -32.68 25.28 -45.72
CA ARG A 324 -31.90 24.86 -44.56
C ARG A 324 -31.55 26.07 -43.69
N GLU A 325 -31.93 26.04 -42.42
CA GLU A 325 -31.54 27.04 -41.41
C GLU A 325 -30.54 26.41 -40.44
N VAL A 326 -29.43 27.10 -40.20
CA VAL A 326 -28.40 26.65 -39.27
C VAL A 326 -28.74 27.15 -37.86
N LEU A 327 -29.10 26.23 -36.98
CA LEU A 327 -29.15 26.48 -35.54
C LEU A 327 -27.82 26.08 -34.93
N SER A 328 -27.11 27.02 -34.31
CA SER A 328 -25.78 26.79 -33.73
C SER A 328 -25.80 25.60 -32.76
N GLY A 329 -25.02 24.57 -33.05
CA GLY A 329 -24.92 23.38 -32.22
C GLY A 329 -26.04 22.34 -32.39
N LEU A 330 -27.18 22.65 -32.99
CA LEU A 330 -28.27 21.66 -33.16
C LEU A 330 -28.23 21.06 -34.57
N VAL A 331 -27.99 19.75 -34.65
CA VAL A 331 -27.89 19.04 -35.93
C VAL A 331 -28.73 17.76 -35.97
N LEU A 332 -29.19 17.40 -37.15
CA LEU A 332 -29.89 16.15 -37.41
C LEU A 332 -28.92 15.14 -38.03
N GLY A 333 -28.93 13.91 -37.53
CA GLY A 333 -28.03 12.84 -37.96
C GLY A 333 -28.76 11.76 -38.76
N CYS A 334 -28.04 10.68 -39.11
CA CYS A 334 -28.65 9.50 -39.74
C CYS A 334 -29.68 8.82 -38.82
N LEU A 335 -29.45 8.86 -37.51
CA LEU A 335 -30.42 8.50 -36.47
C LEU A 335 -30.55 9.66 -35.48
N PRO A 336 -31.68 9.79 -34.75
CA PRO A 336 -31.83 10.80 -33.71
C PRO A 336 -30.69 10.75 -32.68
N ILE A 337 -30.28 9.55 -32.25
CA ILE A 337 -29.16 9.38 -31.32
C ILE A 337 -27.83 9.90 -31.86
N TYR A 338 -27.55 9.72 -33.16
CA TYR A 338 -26.34 10.25 -33.78
C TYR A 338 -26.38 11.76 -33.91
N GLY A 339 -27.54 12.32 -34.31
CA GLY A 339 -27.72 13.77 -34.35
C GLY A 339 -27.56 14.41 -32.97
N LEU A 340 -28.10 13.78 -31.92
CA LEU A 340 -27.88 14.20 -30.54
C LEU A 340 -26.39 14.15 -30.18
N HIS A 341 -25.70 13.04 -30.46
CA HIS A 341 -24.29 12.87 -30.13
C HIS A 341 -23.38 13.87 -30.85
N LEU A 342 -23.72 14.28 -32.08
CA LEU A 342 -22.99 15.27 -32.88
C LEU A 342 -23.36 16.72 -32.52
N SER A 343 -24.47 16.94 -31.84
CA SER A 343 -24.91 18.27 -31.44
C SER A 343 -24.06 18.83 -30.30
N THR A 344 -24.13 20.15 -30.12
CA THR A 344 -23.65 20.91 -28.96
C THR A 344 -24.83 21.70 -28.38
N PHE A 345 -24.66 22.27 -27.19
CA PHE A 345 -25.72 23.07 -26.54
C PHE A 345 -25.63 24.57 -26.84
N GLU A 346 -24.87 24.99 -27.85
CA GLU A 346 -24.65 26.41 -28.18
C GLU A 346 -25.96 27.19 -28.31
N CYS A 347 -26.94 26.64 -29.02
CA CYS A 347 -28.25 27.28 -29.17
C CYS A 347 -28.94 27.50 -27.82
N LEU A 348 -28.82 26.56 -26.88
CA LEU A 348 -29.51 26.60 -25.59
C LEU A 348 -28.93 27.66 -24.65
N TYR A 349 -27.69 28.10 -24.86
CA TYR A 349 -27.06 29.21 -24.15
C TYR A 349 -27.27 30.56 -24.85
N ASN A 350 -27.86 30.60 -26.05
CA ASN A 350 -27.97 31.80 -26.87
C ASN A 350 -29.45 32.17 -27.09
N SER A 351 -29.89 33.28 -26.49
CA SER A 351 -31.26 33.76 -26.60
C SER A 351 -31.71 34.03 -28.04
N THR A 352 -30.83 34.54 -28.90
CA THR A 352 -31.12 34.76 -30.33
C THR A 352 -31.34 33.45 -31.07
N CYS A 353 -30.58 32.40 -30.73
CA CYS A 353 -30.77 31.08 -31.33
C CYS A 353 -32.07 30.43 -30.85
N LEU A 354 -32.38 30.53 -29.55
CA LEU A 354 -33.66 30.06 -29.02
C LEU A 354 -34.84 30.76 -29.68
N TRP A 355 -34.76 32.08 -29.89
CA TRP A 355 -35.80 32.82 -30.60
C TRP A 355 -36.00 32.29 -32.03
N LYS A 356 -34.92 32.00 -32.75
CA LYS A 356 -35.01 31.34 -34.07
C LYS A 356 -35.71 29.99 -33.99
N LEU A 357 -35.35 29.15 -33.00
CA LEU A 357 -35.98 27.85 -32.80
C LEU A 357 -37.48 27.98 -32.50
N PHE A 358 -37.88 28.91 -31.62
CA PHE A 358 -39.27 29.12 -31.25
C PHE A 358 -40.11 29.69 -32.41
N ASN A 359 -39.53 30.53 -33.26
CA ASN A 359 -40.20 30.99 -34.48
C ASN A 359 -40.48 29.84 -35.46
N LEU A 360 -39.61 28.83 -35.54
CA LEU A 360 -39.84 27.68 -36.44
C LEU A 360 -41.04 26.83 -36.02
N ILE A 361 -41.38 26.83 -34.73
CA ILE A 361 -42.51 26.07 -34.18
C ILE A 361 -43.78 26.94 -33.99
N ASN A 362 -43.79 28.19 -34.50
CA ASN A 362 -44.90 29.15 -34.40
C ASN A 362 -45.46 29.27 -32.96
N SER A 363 -44.57 29.21 -31.96
CA SER A 363 -44.98 29.27 -30.57
C SER A 363 -44.87 30.70 -30.03
N GLU A 364 -45.97 31.23 -29.48
CA GLU A 364 -45.99 32.52 -28.75
C GLU A 364 -45.40 32.42 -27.33
N TYR A 365 -44.84 31.26 -26.95
CA TYR A 365 -44.30 31.06 -25.60
C TYR A 365 -43.08 31.95 -25.32
N ASN A 366 -43.21 32.80 -24.29
CA ASN A 366 -42.12 33.53 -23.63
C ASN A 366 -41.22 32.58 -22.80
N ILE A 367 -40.56 31.61 -23.42
CA ILE A 367 -39.55 30.79 -22.73
C ILE A 367 -38.21 31.52 -22.81
N SER A 368 -37.94 32.35 -21.82
CA SER A 368 -36.83 33.30 -21.82
C SER A 368 -35.66 32.93 -20.90
N SER A 369 -35.46 31.65 -20.57
CA SER A 369 -34.25 31.27 -19.83
C SER A 369 -33.39 30.36 -20.67
N SER A 370 -32.48 30.98 -21.44
CA SER A 370 -31.27 30.31 -21.89
C SER A 370 -30.56 29.68 -20.70
N LEU A 371 -29.81 28.61 -20.96
CA LEU A 371 -28.92 28.04 -19.97
C LEU A 371 -27.91 29.09 -19.48
N ASN A 372 -27.49 28.98 -18.22
CA ASN A 372 -26.65 29.97 -17.58
C ASN A 372 -25.17 29.64 -17.80
N THR A 373 -24.47 30.50 -18.56
CA THR A 373 -23.05 30.38 -18.84
C THR A 373 -22.16 30.62 -17.62
N SER A 374 -22.70 31.23 -16.55
CA SER A 374 -21.97 31.53 -15.32
C SER A 374 -21.97 30.37 -14.30
N ILE A 375 -22.72 29.30 -14.56
CA ILE A 375 -22.68 28.10 -13.73
C ILE A 375 -21.37 27.35 -14.01
N TYR A 376 -20.66 26.95 -12.94
CA TYR A 376 -19.47 26.13 -13.06
C TYR A 376 -19.78 24.83 -13.81
N SER A 377 -18.96 24.52 -14.81
CA SER A 377 -18.95 23.23 -15.48
C SER A 377 -17.51 22.78 -15.69
N ARG A 378 -17.24 21.49 -15.47
CA ARG A 378 -15.95 20.88 -15.81
C ARG A 378 -15.75 20.74 -17.32
N PHE A 379 -16.83 20.86 -18.10
CA PHE A 379 -16.82 20.77 -19.55
C PHE A 379 -16.66 22.18 -20.16
N MET A 380 -15.44 22.54 -20.54
CA MET A 380 -15.13 23.84 -21.16
C MET A 380 -14.79 23.69 -22.65
N PRO A 381 -15.32 24.57 -23.54
CA PRO A 381 -16.31 25.63 -23.26
C PRO A 381 -17.71 25.06 -23.01
N ILE A 382 -18.43 25.59 -22.00
CA ILE A 382 -19.73 25.05 -21.54
C ILE A 382 -20.81 24.99 -22.64
N SER A 383 -20.75 25.91 -23.60
CA SER A 383 -21.72 25.98 -24.69
C SER A 383 -21.38 25.06 -25.87
N SER A 384 -20.10 24.85 -26.16
CA SER A 384 -19.64 24.15 -27.37
C SER A 384 -19.20 22.70 -27.10
N VAL A 385 -19.39 22.20 -25.88
CA VAL A 385 -19.17 20.78 -25.59
C VAL A 385 -20.13 19.93 -26.43
N VAL A 386 -19.58 18.90 -27.05
CA VAL A 386 -20.35 17.91 -27.82
C VAL A 386 -21.19 17.11 -26.84
N VAL A 387 -22.49 16.98 -27.12
CA VAL A 387 -23.44 16.31 -26.22
C VAL A 387 -23.08 14.85 -26.00
N GLY A 388 -22.50 14.19 -27.01
CA GLY A 388 -21.93 12.85 -26.86
C GLY A 388 -20.92 12.73 -25.72
N THR A 389 -20.04 13.70 -25.55
CA THR A 389 -19.09 13.75 -24.43
C THR A 389 -19.79 13.84 -23.09
N LEU A 390 -20.89 14.61 -23.00
CA LEU A 390 -21.67 14.71 -21.77
C LEU A 390 -22.38 13.40 -21.44
N ILE A 391 -22.93 12.71 -22.46
CA ILE A 391 -23.54 11.40 -22.31
C ILE A 391 -22.52 10.39 -21.79
N ASP A 392 -21.36 10.29 -22.45
CA ASP A 392 -20.27 9.37 -22.09
C ASP A 392 -19.75 9.58 -20.66
N GLU A 393 -19.80 10.82 -20.20
CA GLU A 393 -19.36 11.25 -18.87
C GLU A 393 -20.50 11.32 -17.84
N LEU A 394 -21.67 10.73 -18.19
CA LEU A 394 -22.86 10.62 -17.35
C LEU A 394 -23.38 11.96 -16.81
N PHE A 395 -23.10 13.06 -17.51
CA PHE A 395 -23.44 14.43 -17.13
C PHE A 395 -22.95 14.84 -15.73
N ILE A 396 -21.98 14.15 -15.13
CA ILE A 396 -21.53 14.48 -13.77
C ILE A 396 -20.62 15.68 -13.85
N GLU A 397 -20.84 16.70 -13.00
CA GLU A 397 -20.00 17.90 -12.92
C GLU A 397 -18.97 17.81 -11.79
N ALA A 398 -19.42 17.33 -10.63
CA ALA A 398 -18.58 17.23 -9.45
C ALA A 398 -19.04 16.08 -8.54
N TRP A 399 -18.08 15.52 -7.82
CA TRP A 399 -18.30 14.47 -6.82
C TRP A 399 -18.01 14.99 -5.41
N LYS A 400 -18.76 14.47 -4.45
CA LYS A 400 -18.51 14.59 -3.01
C LYS A 400 -18.05 13.24 -2.50
N ASN A 401 -16.85 13.18 -1.96
CA ASN A 401 -16.35 12.02 -1.27
C ASN A 401 -15.92 12.42 0.14
N GLU A 402 -16.22 11.56 1.11
CA GLU A 402 -15.83 11.73 2.51
C GLU A 402 -15.35 10.36 3.03
N SER A 403 -14.17 10.34 3.66
CA SER A 403 -13.62 9.14 4.29
C SER A 403 -13.26 9.44 5.74
N ASN A 404 -13.52 8.48 6.63
CA ASN A 404 -13.30 8.63 8.06
C ASN A 404 -12.38 7.51 8.57
N TYR A 405 -11.11 7.86 8.76
CA TYR A 405 -10.10 6.94 9.29
C TYR A 405 -10.42 6.46 10.71
N SER A 406 -10.94 7.31 11.59
CA SER A 406 -11.25 6.92 12.97
C SER A 406 -12.40 5.91 13.02
N ASN A 407 -13.39 6.02 12.13
CA ASN A 407 -14.41 4.99 11.98
C ASN A 407 -13.80 3.66 11.52
N TYR A 408 -12.94 3.69 10.50
CA TYR A 408 -12.20 2.49 10.05
C TYR A 408 -11.39 1.87 11.20
N PHE A 409 -10.60 2.66 11.92
CA PHE A 409 -9.74 2.19 13.01
C PHE A 409 -10.57 1.58 14.14
N SER A 410 -11.70 2.19 14.50
CA SER A 410 -12.59 1.68 15.54
C SER A 410 -13.24 0.34 15.20
N ILE A 411 -13.38 0.01 13.91
CA ILE A 411 -13.93 -1.27 13.44
C ILE A 411 -12.81 -2.31 13.27
N CYS A 412 -11.66 -1.92 12.72
CA CYS A 412 -10.49 -2.80 12.67
C CYS A 412 -10.05 -3.20 14.08
N ALA A 413 -10.05 -2.26 15.04
CA ALA A 413 -9.84 -2.47 16.48
C ALA A 413 -8.82 -3.59 16.80
N PRO A 414 -7.51 -3.36 16.58
CA PRO A 414 -6.51 -4.39 16.82
C PRO A 414 -6.54 -4.85 18.29
N LEU A 415 -6.62 -6.16 18.51
CA LEU A 415 -6.66 -6.72 19.88
C LEU A 415 -5.29 -6.66 20.55
N THR A 416 -4.24 -6.94 19.78
CA THR A 416 -2.86 -6.95 20.26
C THR A 416 -1.93 -6.41 19.18
N CYS A 417 -1.01 -5.52 19.55
CA CYS A 417 0.11 -5.11 18.71
C CYS A 417 1.41 -5.70 19.26
N ARG A 418 2.27 -6.20 18.36
CA ARG A 418 3.57 -6.78 18.71
C ARG A 418 4.64 -6.05 17.93
N TYR A 419 5.70 -5.66 18.60
CA TYR A 419 6.87 -5.06 17.97
C TYR A 419 8.16 -5.62 18.57
N THR A 420 9.25 -5.48 17.84
CA THR A 420 10.58 -5.86 18.32
C THR A 420 11.53 -4.68 18.30
N TYR A 421 12.38 -4.62 19.31
CA TYR A 421 13.49 -3.66 19.38
C TYR A 421 14.78 -4.38 19.76
N THR A 422 15.90 -3.86 19.28
CA THR A 422 17.23 -4.41 19.55
C THR A 422 17.93 -3.57 20.60
N GLU A 423 18.38 -4.21 21.68
CA GLU A 423 19.16 -3.57 22.73
C GLU A 423 20.51 -4.27 22.87
N ARG A 424 21.53 -3.53 23.31
CA ARG A 424 22.83 -4.12 23.63
C ARG A 424 22.70 -4.94 24.91
N ASN A 425 23.52 -5.98 25.01
CA ASN A 425 23.53 -6.82 26.19
C ASN A 425 23.87 -6.01 27.44
N ASP A 426 23.00 -6.07 28.45
CA ASP A 426 23.24 -5.48 29.76
C ASP A 426 24.47 -6.08 30.43
N PHE A 427 25.11 -5.29 31.30
CA PHE A 427 26.25 -5.74 32.11
C PHE A 427 25.95 -7.04 32.87
N LEU A 428 24.73 -7.19 33.39
CA LEU A 428 24.30 -8.40 34.10
C LEU A 428 24.28 -9.63 33.19
N TYR A 429 23.86 -9.47 31.93
CA TYR A 429 23.87 -10.55 30.95
C TYR A 429 25.30 -10.94 30.58
N ILE A 430 26.18 -9.96 30.37
CA ILE A 430 27.61 -10.18 30.08
C ILE A 430 28.27 -10.93 31.25
N LEU A 431 28.00 -10.50 32.50
CA LEU A 431 28.53 -11.12 33.71
C LEU A 431 28.01 -12.56 33.89
N ALA A 432 26.72 -12.78 33.68
CA ALA A 432 26.10 -14.11 33.76
C ALA A 432 26.68 -15.07 32.71
N THR A 433 26.91 -14.58 31.49
CA THR A 433 27.51 -15.36 30.40
C THR A 433 28.96 -15.70 30.71
N PHE A 434 29.73 -14.74 31.24
CA PHE A 434 31.10 -14.96 31.71
C PHE A 434 31.16 -16.05 32.79
N LEU A 435 30.33 -15.93 33.84
CA LEU A 435 30.29 -16.92 34.92
C LEU A 435 29.88 -18.29 34.42
N GLY A 436 28.92 -18.36 33.49
CA GLY A 436 28.46 -19.62 32.89
C GLY A 436 29.53 -20.34 32.06
N LEU A 437 30.38 -19.59 31.34
CA LEU A 437 31.43 -20.16 30.49
C LEU A 437 32.73 -20.45 31.25
N TYR A 438 32.99 -19.76 32.37
CA TYR A 438 34.22 -19.86 33.15
C TYR A 438 34.57 -21.31 33.53
N GLY A 439 33.58 -22.09 34.00
CA GLY A 439 33.77 -23.46 34.46
C GLY A 439 34.20 -24.40 33.33
N GLY A 440 33.48 -24.37 32.20
CA GLY A 440 33.81 -25.19 31.03
C GLY A 440 35.13 -24.80 30.38
N LEU A 441 35.40 -23.49 30.30
CA LEU A 441 36.64 -22.94 29.76
C LEU A 441 37.85 -23.41 30.56
N THR A 442 37.76 -23.39 31.90
CA THR A 442 38.84 -23.80 32.81
C THR A 442 39.19 -25.28 32.66
N ILE A 443 38.19 -26.16 32.59
CA ILE A 443 38.40 -27.60 32.46
C ILE A 443 38.94 -27.93 31.07
N GLY A 444 38.32 -27.40 30.01
CA GLY A 444 38.72 -27.65 28.63
C GLY A 444 40.15 -27.19 28.33
N LEU A 445 40.52 -25.97 28.72
CA LEU A 445 41.88 -25.47 28.52
C LEU A 445 42.93 -26.29 29.26
N LYS A 446 42.61 -26.80 30.46
CA LYS A 446 43.55 -27.66 31.18
C LYS A 446 43.83 -28.96 30.42
N PHE A 447 42.79 -29.64 29.94
CA PHE A 447 42.96 -30.84 29.15
C PHE A 447 43.72 -30.59 27.85
N VAL A 448 43.34 -29.55 27.10
CA VAL A 448 43.94 -29.25 25.79
C VAL A 448 45.40 -28.83 25.93
N ILE A 449 45.74 -27.98 26.90
CA ILE A 449 47.12 -27.52 27.07
C ILE A 449 48.03 -28.64 27.56
N TRP A 450 47.55 -29.48 28.46
CA TRP A 450 48.30 -30.65 28.91
C TRP A 450 48.61 -31.59 27.74
N TYR A 451 47.60 -31.85 26.90
CA TYR A 451 47.75 -32.68 25.70
C TYR A 451 48.69 -32.07 24.64
N ILE A 452 48.58 -30.75 24.38
CA ILE A 452 49.46 -30.06 23.43
C ILE A 452 50.91 -30.08 23.90
N ILE A 453 51.17 -29.87 25.20
CA ILE A 453 52.53 -29.89 25.76
C ILE A 453 53.11 -31.30 25.70
N ASP A 454 52.31 -32.32 26.01
CA ASP A 454 52.73 -33.71 25.92
C ASP A 454 53.13 -34.10 24.49
N ILE A 455 52.33 -33.71 23.49
CA ILE A 455 52.65 -33.93 22.07
C ILE A 455 53.89 -33.14 21.64
N SER A 456 53.96 -31.85 21.96
CA SER A 456 55.06 -31.00 21.49
C SER A 456 56.41 -31.44 22.07
N VAL A 457 56.42 -31.94 23.31
CA VAL A 457 57.59 -32.60 23.89
C VAL A 457 57.90 -33.91 23.16
N THR A 458 56.90 -34.78 22.93
CA THR A 458 57.11 -36.07 22.25
C THR A 458 57.66 -35.89 20.83
N VAL A 459 57.26 -34.81 20.14
CA VAL A 459 57.78 -34.43 18.82
C VAL A 459 59.22 -33.90 18.93
N GLN A 460 59.54 -33.13 19.97
CA GLN A 460 60.89 -32.60 20.18
C GLN A 460 61.89 -33.71 20.54
N GLU A 461 61.50 -34.68 21.37
CA GLU A 461 62.30 -35.89 21.66
C GLU A 461 62.51 -36.77 20.40
N ARG A 462 61.60 -36.70 19.41
CA ARG A 462 61.76 -37.37 18.10
C ARG A 462 62.65 -36.62 17.12
N PHE A 463 62.79 -35.30 17.27
CA PHE A 463 63.64 -34.46 16.41
C PHE A 463 65.08 -34.36 16.92
N ASP A 464 65.32 -34.46 18.23
CA ASP A 464 66.66 -34.51 18.84
C ASP A 464 67.37 -35.88 18.65
N PHE A 465 66.70 -36.87 18.04
CA PHE A 465 67.23 -38.21 17.75
C PHE A 465 67.65 -38.41 16.27
N ARG A 466 67.79 -37.33 15.50
CA ARG A 466 68.48 -37.28 14.20
C ARG A 466 69.67 -36.34 14.30
#